data_AF-A0A9E2IWQ4-F1
#
_entry.id   AF-A0A9E2IWQ4-F1
#
_cell.length_a   1.000
_cell.length_b   1.000
_cell.length_c   1.000
_cell.angle_alpha   90.00
_cell.angle_beta   90.00
_cell.angle_gamma   90.00
#
_symmetry.space_group_name_H-M   'P 1'
#
loop_
_entity.id
_entity.type
_entity.pdbx_description
1 polymer ?
#
loop_
_entity_poly.entity_id
_entity_poly.type
_entity_poly.pdbx_seq_one_letter_code
_entity_poly.pdbx_strand_id
1 'polypeptide(L)'
;MSLFFIIVLTVVLRDRLPRADEILLGLLFAVIGMGLFNIGIELGLAKLGNQVGGALPSSFKAIELTDQQKTISNFSPDTVQTAVTRDGEKRAFFYLKEKNEYLPLPYNGRQYNPDTGQYTYVPTRGPLFGGKGGIGGIIVVILFAFILGYAATLAEPALNALGATVEELTVGAFKKSLLMQSVALGVGAGIAGGVAKIIWNLPLIWLLAPPYVLLLFATFISTEEFVNIGWDSAGVTTGPITVPLVLALGLGISGQVGGVEGFGILAMASVYPILSVLAVGLLVTRKRKATLKESEQSCRQEVIPSTPQASNRSSPSSMKSKAARNGTAVRAPRRARTKGPAS
;
A
#
# COMPACT_ATOMS: atom_id res chain seq x y z
N MET A 1 -2.56 -0.61 29.26
CA MET A 1 -3.93 -1.14 29.17
C MET A 1 -4.18 -2.31 30.12
N SER A 2 -3.42 -3.40 30.07
CA SER A 2 -3.67 -4.57 30.93
C SER A 2 -3.62 -4.27 32.43
N LEU A 3 -2.67 -3.44 32.88
CA LEU A 3 -2.61 -2.99 34.28
C LEU A 3 -3.83 -2.16 34.68
N PHE A 4 -4.36 -1.34 33.76
CA PHE A 4 -5.57 -0.56 33.99
C PHE A 4 -6.79 -1.47 34.18
N PHE A 5 -6.96 -2.50 33.34
CA PHE A 5 -8.03 -3.48 33.53
C PHE A 5 -7.92 -4.24 34.85
N ILE A 6 -6.71 -4.63 35.25
CA ILE A 6 -6.48 -5.28 36.55
C ILE A 6 -6.87 -4.33 37.69
N ILE A 7 -6.46 -3.06 37.63
CA ILE A 7 -6.83 -2.06 38.63
C ILE A 7 -8.35 -1.86 38.68
N VAL A 8 -9.02 -1.74 37.53
CA VAL A 8 -10.48 -1.59 37.46
C VAL A 8 -11.19 -2.80 38.04
N LEU A 9 -10.79 -4.02 37.68
CA LEU A 9 -11.37 -5.24 38.22
C LEU A 9 -11.18 -5.36 39.73
N THR A 10 -9.98 -5.07 40.23
CA THR A 10 -9.62 -5.31 41.64
C THR A 10 -10.10 -4.17 42.56
N VAL A 11 -10.06 -2.92 42.10
CA VAL A 11 -10.35 -1.73 42.92
C VAL A 11 -11.78 -1.22 42.70
N VAL A 12 -12.23 -1.15 41.45
CA VAL A 12 -13.55 -0.56 41.09
C VAL A 12 -14.64 -1.62 41.18
N LEU A 13 -14.46 -2.77 40.52
CA LEU A 13 -15.44 -3.87 40.55
C LEU A 13 -15.31 -4.74 41.80
N ARG A 14 -14.15 -4.72 42.48
CA ARG A 14 -13.81 -5.59 43.62
C ARG A 14 -14.03 -7.09 43.31
N ASP A 15 -13.93 -7.46 42.04
CA ASP A 15 -14.04 -8.84 41.61
C ASP A 15 -12.68 -9.54 41.68
N ARG A 16 -12.71 -10.80 42.09
CA ARG A 16 -11.52 -11.67 42.07
C ARG A 16 -11.29 -12.11 40.62
N LEU A 17 -10.05 -11.98 40.14
CA LEU A 17 -9.64 -12.57 38.86
C LEU A 17 -9.73 -14.11 38.96
N PRO A 18 -10.57 -14.77 38.16
CA PRO A 18 -10.56 -16.23 38.06
C PRO A 18 -9.20 -16.66 37.48
N ARG A 19 -8.51 -17.61 38.14
CA ARG A 19 -7.19 -18.11 37.70
C ARG A 19 -6.14 -17.00 37.53
N ALA A 20 -5.98 -16.19 38.58
CA ALA A 20 -5.08 -15.05 38.59
C ALA A 20 -3.62 -15.42 38.26
N ASP A 21 -3.19 -16.64 38.61
CA ASP A 21 -1.90 -17.21 38.28
C ASP A 21 -1.71 -17.45 36.77
N GLU A 22 -2.68 -18.07 36.10
CA GLU A 22 -2.67 -18.27 34.63
C GLU A 22 -2.68 -16.92 33.89
N ILE A 23 -3.52 -15.97 34.33
CA ILE A 23 -3.62 -14.64 33.72
C ILE A 23 -2.32 -13.85 33.91
N LEU A 24 -1.73 -13.88 35.10
CA LEU A 24 -0.49 -13.17 35.39
C LEU A 24 0.68 -13.75 34.61
N LEU A 25 0.77 -15.09 34.51
CA LEU A 25 1.78 -15.77 33.71
C LEU A 25 1.62 -15.43 32.21
N GLY A 26 0.38 -15.47 31.71
CA GLY A 26 0.07 -15.09 30.33
C GLY A 26 0.42 -13.63 30.03
N LEU A 27 0.11 -12.71 30.94
CA LEU A 27 0.46 -11.30 30.82
C LEU A 27 1.98 -11.09 30.83
N LEU A 28 2.71 -11.78 31.71
CA LEU A 28 4.16 -11.72 31.77
C LEU A 28 4.79 -12.18 30.45
N PHE A 29 4.37 -13.34 29.94
CA PHE A 29 4.86 -13.84 28.65
C PHE A 29 4.48 -12.93 27.48
N ALA A 30 3.29 -12.32 27.49
CA ALA A 30 2.90 -11.34 26.47
C ALA A 30 3.80 -10.10 26.48
N VAL A 31 4.16 -9.57 27.66
CA VAL A 31 5.06 -8.42 27.79
C VAL A 31 6.47 -8.76 27.31
N ILE A 32 7.01 -9.92 27.70
CA ILE A 32 8.33 -10.37 27.25
C ILE A 32 8.33 -10.62 25.74
N GLY A 33 7.31 -11.30 25.22
CA GLY A 33 7.16 -11.60 23.80
C GLY A 33 7.04 -10.34 22.94
N MET A 34 6.21 -9.37 23.36
CA MET A 34 6.11 -8.07 22.69
C MET A 34 7.41 -7.27 22.79
N GLY A 35 8.14 -7.34 23.92
CA GLY A 35 9.44 -6.71 24.07
C GLY A 35 10.48 -7.26 23.08
N LEU A 36 10.62 -8.58 23.02
CA LEU A 36 11.52 -9.25 22.07
C LEU A 36 11.12 -8.97 20.61
N PHE A 37 9.82 -8.99 20.32
CA PHE A 37 9.29 -8.67 19.00
C PHE A 37 9.61 -7.24 18.59
N ASN A 38 9.34 -6.25 19.46
CA ASN A 38 9.66 -4.84 19.19
C ASN A 38 11.16 -4.61 18.98
N ILE A 39 12.03 -5.25 19.79
CA ILE A 39 13.49 -5.20 19.58
C ILE A 39 13.86 -5.77 18.21
N GLY A 40 13.27 -6.90 17.81
CA GLY A 40 13.50 -7.51 16.50
C GLY A 40 13.10 -6.59 15.35
N ILE A 41 11.94 -5.93 15.46
CA ILE A 41 11.46 -4.97 14.47
C ILE A 41 12.35 -3.73 14.41
N GLU A 42 12.78 -3.20 15.55
CA GLU A 42 13.65 -2.02 15.62
C GLU A 42 15.05 -2.30 15.04
N LEU A 43 15.64 -3.45 15.38
CA LEU A 43 16.95 -3.85 14.86
C LEU A 43 16.91 -4.28 13.40
N GLY A 44 15.79 -4.84 12.93
CA GLY A 44 15.62 -5.33 11.56
C GLY A 44 14.97 -4.30 10.63
N LEU A 45 13.64 -4.14 10.76
CA LEU A 45 12.82 -3.38 9.81
C LEU A 45 13.07 -1.88 9.87
N ALA A 46 13.24 -1.28 11.06
CA ALA A 46 13.48 0.16 11.16
C ALA A 46 14.85 0.54 10.56
N LYS A 47 15.89 -0.27 10.80
CA LYS A 47 17.20 -0.09 10.14
C LYS A 47 17.10 -0.22 8.63
N LEU A 48 16.37 -1.23 8.14
CA LEU A 48 16.12 -1.41 6.72
C LEU A 48 15.41 -0.18 6.12
N GLY A 49 14.35 0.30 6.78
CA GLY A 49 13.61 1.49 6.39
C GLY A 49 14.47 2.74 6.33
N ASN A 50 15.36 2.95 7.30
CA ASN A 50 16.29 4.09 7.33
C ASN A 50 17.33 4.02 6.20
N GLN A 51 17.93 2.85 5.98
CA GLN A 51 18.91 2.66 4.90
C GLN A 51 18.27 2.89 3.53
N VAL A 52 17.11 2.29 3.31
CA VAL A 52 16.35 2.42 2.08
C VAL A 52 15.88 3.87 1.90
N GLY A 53 15.33 4.49 2.94
CA GLY A 53 14.87 5.89 2.92
C GLY A 53 15.99 6.91 2.70
N GLY A 54 17.18 6.67 3.26
CA GLY A 54 18.35 7.52 3.04
C GLY A 54 18.98 7.35 1.66
N ALA A 55 18.88 6.15 1.06
CA ALA A 55 19.42 5.88 -0.26
C ALA A 55 18.46 6.25 -1.41
N LEU A 56 17.15 6.10 -1.22
CA LEU A 56 16.12 6.31 -2.25
C LEU A 56 16.20 7.69 -2.95
N PRO A 57 16.44 8.80 -2.25
CA PRO A 57 16.52 10.12 -2.89
C PRO A 57 17.69 10.22 -3.88
N SER A 58 18.70 9.35 -3.80
CA SER A 58 19.81 9.27 -4.76
C SER A 58 19.35 8.80 -6.13
N SER A 59 18.10 8.35 -6.29
CA SER A 59 17.53 8.06 -7.60
C SER A 59 17.17 9.33 -8.40
N PHE A 60 16.86 10.45 -7.73
CA PHE A 60 16.37 11.68 -8.37
C PHE A 60 17.10 12.97 -7.95
N LYS A 61 17.88 12.96 -6.86
CA LYS A 61 18.63 14.10 -6.32
C LYS A 61 20.03 13.65 -5.92
N ALA A 62 21.03 14.53 -6.08
CA ALA A 62 22.34 14.27 -5.52
C ALA A 62 22.28 14.35 -3.99
N ILE A 63 22.71 13.28 -3.30
CA ILE A 63 22.74 13.19 -1.84
C ILE A 63 24.16 13.43 -1.34
N GLU A 64 24.31 14.25 -0.29
CA GLU A 64 25.57 14.37 0.47
C GLU A 64 25.71 13.20 1.45
N LEU A 65 26.82 12.47 1.38
CA LEU A 65 27.12 11.31 2.22
C LEU A 65 27.94 11.77 3.44
N THR A 66 27.27 12.36 4.43
CA THR A 66 27.92 12.89 5.66
C THR A 66 28.73 11.83 6.40
N ASP A 67 28.27 10.58 6.43
CA ASP A 67 28.96 9.46 7.08
C ASP A 67 30.30 9.08 6.42
N GLN A 68 30.54 9.55 5.20
CA GLN A 68 31.77 9.31 4.45
C GLN A 68 32.61 10.57 4.29
N GLN A 69 32.40 11.58 5.15
CA GLN A 69 33.19 12.80 5.12
C GLN A 69 34.69 12.49 5.29
N LYS A 70 35.51 13.09 4.43
CA LYS A 70 36.98 13.01 4.52
C LYS A 70 37.52 14.37 4.91
N THR A 71 38.25 14.42 6.02
CA THR A 71 38.98 15.63 6.44
C THR A 71 40.36 15.62 5.81
N ILE A 72 40.67 16.69 5.09
CA ILE A 72 41.97 16.92 4.46
C ILE A 72 42.70 17.96 5.30
N SER A 73 43.78 17.54 5.96
CA SER A 73 44.64 18.42 6.75
C SER A 73 45.63 19.17 5.87
N ASN A 74 46.07 20.34 6.32
CA ASN A 74 47.04 21.20 5.60
C ASN A 74 46.57 21.57 4.18
N PHE A 75 45.28 21.77 4.01
CA PHE A 75 44.70 22.21 2.75
C PHE A 75 45.04 23.69 2.51
N SER A 76 45.68 24.00 1.37
CA SER A 76 45.88 25.37 0.91
C SER A 76 44.87 25.73 -0.19
N PRO A 77 44.15 26.87 -0.08
CA PRO A 77 43.27 27.39 -1.13
C PRO A 77 43.99 27.61 -2.48
N ASP A 78 45.31 27.77 -2.50
CA ASP A 78 46.09 27.97 -3.73
C ASP A 78 46.06 26.75 -4.67
N THR A 79 45.68 25.59 -4.16
CA THR A 79 45.55 24.35 -4.94
C THR A 79 44.24 24.27 -5.73
N VAL A 80 43.31 25.20 -5.50
CA VAL A 80 42.00 25.23 -6.15
C VAL A 80 42.13 25.79 -7.57
N GLN A 81 41.64 25.01 -8.53
CA GLN A 81 41.55 25.37 -9.95
C GLN A 81 40.10 25.66 -10.34
N THR A 82 39.90 26.44 -11.40
CA THR A 82 38.58 26.74 -11.95
C THR A 82 38.46 26.17 -13.36
N ALA A 83 37.47 25.29 -13.57
CA ALA A 83 37.08 24.82 -14.89
C ALA A 83 35.80 25.52 -15.35
N VAL A 84 35.61 25.59 -16.66
CA VAL A 84 34.36 26.05 -17.28
C VAL A 84 33.67 24.84 -17.88
N THR A 85 32.40 24.64 -17.52
CA THR A 85 31.57 23.58 -18.12
C THR A 85 31.17 23.94 -19.54
N ARG A 86 30.68 22.97 -20.33
CA ARG A 86 30.14 23.24 -21.68
C ARG A 86 29.01 24.27 -21.69
N ASP A 87 28.31 24.40 -20.56
CA ASP A 87 27.21 25.34 -20.34
C ASP A 87 27.69 26.74 -19.90
N GLY A 88 29.01 26.96 -19.82
CA GLY A 88 29.61 28.25 -19.43
C GLY A 88 29.70 28.48 -17.92
N GLU A 89 29.21 27.55 -17.08
CA GLU A 89 29.35 27.67 -15.62
C GLU A 89 30.80 27.46 -15.20
N LYS A 90 31.33 28.39 -14.39
CA LYS A 90 32.61 28.23 -13.70
C LYS A 90 32.43 27.34 -12.48
N ARG A 91 33.23 26.27 -12.38
CA ARG A 91 33.26 25.36 -11.21
C ARG A 91 34.67 25.28 -10.66
N ALA A 92 34.80 25.52 -9.36
CA ALA A 92 36.06 25.37 -8.63
C ALA A 92 36.25 23.91 -8.18
N PHE A 93 37.46 23.37 -8.32
CA PHE A 93 37.82 22.02 -7.94
C PHE A 93 39.32 21.92 -7.60
N PHE A 94 39.73 20.89 -6.87
CA PHE A 94 41.14 20.61 -6.57
C PHE A 94 41.43 19.12 -6.76
N TYR A 95 42.70 18.74 -6.88
CA TYR A 95 43.09 17.33 -6.98
C TYR A 95 43.53 16.79 -5.62
N LEU A 96 42.85 15.75 -5.15
CA LEU A 96 43.31 14.97 -4.02
C LEU A 96 44.13 13.79 -4.53
N LYS A 97 45.39 13.68 -4.08
CA LYS A 97 46.20 12.50 -4.35
C LYS A 97 45.86 11.41 -3.34
N GLU A 98 45.23 10.33 -3.80
CA GLU A 98 44.91 9.17 -2.97
C GLU A 98 45.67 7.95 -3.50
N LYS A 99 46.62 7.44 -2.69
CA LYS A 99 47.59 6.40 -3.08
C LYS A 99 48.39 6.80 -4.34
N ASN A 100 47.93 6.40 -5.52
CA ASN A 100 48.60 6.61 -6.81
C ASN A 100 47.73 7.30 -7.85
N GLU A 101 46.54 7.77 -7.48
CA GLU A 101 45.59 8.43 -8.38
C GLU A 101 45.29 9.86 -7.91
N TYR A 102 45.02 10.76 -8.87
CA TYR A 102 44.57 12.11 -8.61
C TYR A 102 43.07 12.20 -8.84
N LEU A 103 42.31 12.37 -7.76
CA LEU A 103 40.86 12.49 -7.80
C LEU A 103 40.47 13.97 -7.84
N PRO A 104 39.81 14.46 -8.91
CA PRO A 104 39.28 15.82 -8.92
C PRO A 104 38.08 15.92 -7.98
N LEU A 105 38.16 16.78 -6.97
CA LEU A 105 37.11 17.03 -5.99
C LEU A 105 36.58 18.46 -6.12
N PRO A 106 35.25 18.68 -6.07
CA PRO A 106 34.69 20.03 -6.10
C PRO A 106 35.10 20.82 -4.86
N TYR A 107 35.39 22.11 -5.03
CA TYR A 107 35.74 23.02 -3.95
C TYR A 107 34.52 23.83 -3.50
N ASN A 108 34.27 23.84 -2.19
CA ASN A 108 33.28 24.70 -1.55
C ASN A 108 33.93 25.47 -0.40
N GLY A 109 33.98 26.80 -0.50
CA GLY A 109 34.62 27.65 0.51
C GLY A 109 34.05 27.52 1.93
N ARG A 110 32.79 27.06 2.09
CA ARG A 110 32.19 26.80 3.41
C ARG A 110 32.76 25.57 4.12
N GLN A 111 33.40 24.67 3.38
CA GLN A 111 33.99 23.44 3.89
C GLN A 111 35.46 23.62 4.32
N TYR A 112 36.03 24.81 4.12
CA TYR A 112 37.37 25.16 4.52
C TYR A 112 37.36 25.94 5.84
N ASN A 113 38.15 25.49 6.81
CA ASN A 113 38.42 26.22 8.04
C ASN A 113 39.80 26.93 7.93
N PRO A 114 39.83 28.27 7.85
CA PRO A 114 41.07 29.03 7.70
C PRO A 114 41.97 28.98 8.95
N ASP A 115 41.41 28.77 10.14
CA ASP A 115 42.17 28.76 11.39
C ASP A 115 42.95 27.46 11.59
N THR A 116 42.42 26.34 11.07
CA THR A 116 43.04 25.00 11.21
C THR A 116 43.69 24.50 9.94
N GLY A 117 43.48 25.18 8.80
CA GLY A 117 43.92 24.72 7.49
C GLY A 117 43.29 23.38 7.07
N GLN A 118 42.11 23.05 7.61
CA GLN A 118 41.41 21.80 7.31
C GLN A 118 40.29 22.02 6.30
N TYR A 119 40.16 21.09 5.35
CA TYR A 119 39.05 21.04 4.41
C TYR A 119 38.22 19.76 4.63
N THR A 120 36.92 19.90 4.84
CA THR A 120 36.01 18.76 5.03
C THR A 120 35.27 18.46 3.74
N TYR A 121 35.71 17.44 3.01
CA TYR A 121 35.03 16.98 1.81
C TYR A 121 33.90 16.02 2.16
N VAL A 122 32.67 16.36 1.76
CA VAL A 122 31.50 15.48 1.87
C VAL A 122 31.19 14.90 0.48
N PRO A 123 31.42 13.60 0.23
CA PRO A 123 31.17 13.01 -1.07
C PRO A 123 29.67 13.06 -1.42
N THR A 124 29.36 13.35 -2.68
CA THR A 124 27.97 13.37 -3.16
C THR A 124 27.69 12.16 -4.05
N ARG A 125 26.60 11.44 -3.80
CA ARG A 125 26.07 10.40 -4.71
C ARG A 125 25.08 11.06 -5.67
N GLY A 126 25.43 11.13 -6.95
CA GLY A 126 24.58 11.75 -7.98
C GLY A 126 23.27 10.98 -8.21
N PRO A 127 22.28 11.60 -8.89
CA PRO A 127 21.05 10.93 -9.29
C PRO A 127 21.34 9.69 -10.16
N LEU A 128 20.84 8.52 -9.76
CA LEU A 128 21.01 7.26 -10.49
C LEU A 128 20.30 7.28 -11.85
N PHE A 129 19.20 8.04 -11.96
CA PHE A 129 18.40 8.14 -13.17
C PHE A 129 18.40 9.57 -13.74
N GLY A 130 19.38 9.88 -14.60
CA GLY A 130 19.42 11.12 -15.39
C GLY A 130 19.71 12.40 -14.59
N GLY A 131 19.44 13.56 -15.21
CA GLY A 131 19.69 14.88 -14.61
C GLY A 131 18.89 15.14 -13.32
N LYS A 132 19.28 16.17 -12.56
CA LYS A 132 18.61 16.58 -11.30
C LYS A 132 17.09 16.70 -11.52
N GLY A 133 16.29 15.94 -10.77
CA GLY A 133 14.83 15.94 -10.89
C GLY A 133 14.26 15.00 -11.97
N GLY A 134 15.03 14.01 -12.41
CA GLY A 134 14.57 13.00 -13.37
C GLY A 134 13.26 12.33 -12.92
N ILE A 135 12.20 12.49 -13.73
CA ILE A 135 10.86 11.93 -13.49
C ILE A 135 10.94 10.41 -13.23
N GLY A 136 11.86 9.71 -13.91
CA GLY A 136 12.09 8.28 -13.72
C GLY A 136 12.51 7.92 -12.29
N GLY A 137 13.42 8.69 -11.67
CA GLY A 137 13.82 8.45 -10.28
C GLY A 137 12.67 8.67 -9.29
N ILE A 138 11.87 9.72 -9.51
CA ILE A 138 10.69 10.01 -8.68
C ILE A 138 9.66 8.87 -8.75
N ILE A 139 9.36 8.38 -9.96
CA ILE A 139 8.43 7.26 -10.16
C ILE A 139 8.92 6.01 -9.43
N VAL A 140 10.22 5.69 -9.53
CA VAL A 140 10.81 4.54 -8.83
C VAL A 140 10.62 4.66 -7.32
N VAL A 141 10.85 5.84 -6.75
CA VAL A 141 10.69 6.05 -5.30
C VAL A 141 9.23 5.94 -4.86
N ILE A 142 8.30 6.54 -5.61
CA ILE A 142 6.86 6.46 -5.30
C ILE A 142 6.36 5.02 -5.42
N LEU A 143 6.74 4.30 -6.49
CA LEU A 143 6.36 2.91 -6.69
C LEU A 143 6.96 1.99 -5.63
N PHE A 144 8.22 2.22 -5.26
CA PHE A 144 8.87 1.49 -4.17
C PHE A 144 8.13 1.71 -2.85
N ALA A 145 7.79 2.96 -2.52
CA ALA A 145 7.05 3.29 -1.31
C ALA A 145 5.66 2.65 -1.27
N PHE A 146 4.97 2.60 -2.43
CA PHE A 146 3.70 1.88 -2.58
C PHE A 146 3.85 0.39 -2.27
N ILE A 147 4.81 -0.29 -2.92
CA ILE A 147 5.03 -1.73 -2.77
C ILE A 147 5.44 -2.06 -1.33
N LEU A 148 6.33 -1.27 -0.74
CA LEU A 148 6.77 -1.43 0.64
C LEU A 148 5.59 -1.31 1.61
N GLY A 149 4.77 -0.28 1.44
CA GLY A 149 3.59 -0.05 2.26
C GLY A 149 2.55 -1.15 2.14
N TYR A 150 2.27 -1.57 0.92
CA TYR A 150 1.37 -2.69 0.63
C TYR A 150 1.87 -4.00 1.27
N ALA A 151 3.16 -4.34 1.09
CA ALA A 151 3.74 -5.56 1.65
C ALA A 151 3.78 -5.55 3.18
N ALA A 152 4.15 -4.42 3.80
CA ALA A 152 4.15 -4.26 5.25
C ALA A 152 2.75 -4.44 5.85
N THR A 153 1.74 -3.90 5.17
CA THR A 153 0.34 -4.05 5.56
C THR A 153 -0.13 -5.50 5.53
N LEU A 154 0.27 -6.26 4.50
CA LEU A 154 -0.05 -7.69 4.41
C LEU A 154 0.65 -8.53 5.49
N ALA A 155 1.84 -8.10 5.90
CA ALA A 155 2.58 -8.73 6.99
C ALA A 155 2.00 -8.41 8.38
N GLU A 156 1.11 -7.41 8.49
CA GLU A 156 0.61 -6.92 9.77
C GLU A 156 -0.32 -7.96 10.45
N PRO A 157 0.07 -8.51 11.62
CA PRO A 157 -0.70 -9.55 12.29
C PRO A 157 -2.06 -9.06 12.78
N ALA A 158 -2.16 -7.79 13.19
CA ALA A 158 -3.42 -7.20 13.66
C ALA A 158 -4.47 -7.15 12.55
N LEU A 159 -4.07 -6.78 11.32
CA LEU A 159 -4.98 -6.78 10.17
C LEU A 159 -5.40 -8.20 9.78
N ASN A 160 -4.47 -9.15 9.85
CA ASN A 160 -4.73 -10.55 9.58
C ASN A 160 -5.75 -11.16 10.56
N ALA A 161 -5.74 -10.73 11.82
CA ALA A 161 -6.72 -11.09 12.84
C ALA A 161 -8.08 -10.41 12.59
N LEU A 162 -8.09 -9.09 12.34
CA LEU A 162 -9.31 -8.34 12.01
C LEU A 162 -10.04 -8.97 10.81
N GLY A 163 -9.31 -9.32 9.75
CA GLY A 163 -9.90 -9.97 8.58
C GLY A 163 -10.51 -11.34 8.87
N ALA A 164 -9.96 -12.11 9.79
CA ALA A 164 -10.56 -13.38 10.22
C ALA A 164 -11.86 -13.15 10.99
N THR A 165 -11.86 -12.18 11.92
CA THR A 165 -13.06 -11.80 12.68
C THR A 165 -14.17 -11.27 11.78
N VAL A 166 -13.84 -10.43 10.80
CA VAL A 166 -14.81 -9.91 9.83
C VAL A 166 -15.38 -11.03 8.96
N GLU A 167 -14.54 -11.98 8.52
CA GLU A 167 -15.02 -13.12 7.73
C GLU A 167 -15.95 -14.04 8.52
N GLU A 168 -15.66 -14.28 9.80
CA GLU A 168 -16.50 -15.07 10.72
C GLU A 168 -17.84 -14.38 11.01
N LEU A 169 -17.81 -13.10 11.38
CA LEU A 169 -19.02 -12.33 11.69
C LEU A 169 -19.94 -12.13 10.47
N THR A 170 -19.36 -12.09 9.27
CA THR A 170 -20.12 -11.95 8.03
C THR A 170 -20.52 -13.29 7.40
N VAL A 171 -20.29 -14.42 8.07
CA VAL A 171 -20.60 -15.77 7.56
C VAL A 171 -19.96 -16.01 6.18
N GLY A 172 -18.72 -15.53 6.00
CA GLY A 172 -17.99 -15.62 4.74
C GLY A 172 -18.51 -14.72 3.62
N ALA A 173 -19.50 -13.86 3.88
CA ALA A 173 -20.00 -12.89 2.90
C ALA A 173 -18.92 -11.85 2.54
N PHE A 174 -17.97 -11.61 3.45
CA PHE A 174 -16.78 -10.81 3.22
C PHE A 174 -15.51 -11.63 3.46
N LYS A 175 -14.79 -11.93 2.37
CA LYS A 175 -13.57 -12.73 2.46
C LYS A 175 -12.44 -11.93 3.10
N LYS A 176 -11.70 -12.56 4.02
CA LYS A 176 -10.49 -11.98 4.61
C LYS A 176 -9.52 -11.44 3.56
N SER A 177 -9.28 -12.20 2.50
CA SER A 177 -8.37 -11.79 1.42
C SER A 177 -8.79 -10.45 0.79
N LEU A 178 -10.10 -10.25 0.56
CA LEU A 178 -10.61 -9.02 -0.02
C LEU A 178 -10.41 -7.83 0.94
N LEU A 179 -10.60 -8.03 2.25
CA LEU A 179 -10.26 -7.00 3.25
C LEU A 179 -8.77 -6.65 3.20
N MET A 180 -7.90 -7.66 3.34
CA MET A 180 -6.45 -7.49 3.39
C MET A 180 -5.95 -6.71 2.17
N GLN A 181 -6.42 -7.08 0.98
CA GLN A 181 -6.06 -6.44 -0.29
C GLN A 181 -6.56 -5.00 -0.37
N SER A 182 -7.80 -4.74 0.06
CA SER A 182 -8.37 -3.38 0.05
C SER A 182 -7.59 -2.45 0.97
N VAL A 183 -7.28 -2.90 2.18
CA VAL A 183 -6.53 -2.13 3.18
C VAL A 183 -5.08 -1.92 2.71
N ALA A 184 -4.39 -2.98 2.25
CA ALA A 184 -3.02 -2.89 1.76
C ALA A 184 -2.86 -1.94 0.57
N LEU A 185 -3.82 -1.94 -0.36
CA LEU A 185 -3.83 -1.03 -1.50
C LEU A 185 -4.02 0.42 -1.03
N GLY A 186 -4.89 0.67 -0.06
CA GLY A 186 -5.08 1.98 0.54
C GLY A 186 -3.84 2.47 1.29
N VAL A 187 -3.23 1.64 2.14
CA VAL A 187 -2.00 1.99 2.86
C VAL A 187 -0.87 2.29 1.87
N GLY A 188 -0.66 1.44 0.87
CA GLY A 188 0.35 1.65 -0.17
C GLY A 188 0.14 2.97 -0.91
N ALA A 189 -1.10 3.28 -1.31
CA ALA A 189 -1.43 4.55 -1.97
C ALA A 189 -1.21 5.77 -1.06
N GLY A 190 -1.59 5.67 0.22
CA GLY A 190 -1.36 6.71 1.22
C GLY A 190 0.13 6.97 1.45
N ILE A 191 0.94 5.92 1.56
CA ILE A 191 2.40 6.04 1.72
C ILE A 191 3.04 6.65 0.47
N ALA A 192 2.63 6.20 -0.73
CA ALA A 192 3.08 6.78 -1.98
C ALA A 192 2.76 8.28 -2.08
N GLY A 193 1.53 8.68 -1.71
CA GLY A 193 1.11 10.08 -1.60
C GLY A 193 1.90 10.86 -0.55
N GLY A 194 2.20 10.24 0.59
CA GLY A 194 3.05 10.82 1.63
C GLY A 194 4.50 11.05 1.18
N VAL A 195 5.09 10.12 0.42
CA VAL A 195 6.42 10.30 -0.16
C VAL A 195 6.41 11.38 -1.22
N ALA A 196 5.40 11.41 -2.09
CA ALA A 196 5.16 12.49 -3.03
C ALA A 196 5.11 13.87 -2.34
N LYS A 197 4.42 13.97 -1.18
CA LYS A 197 4.39 15.18 -0.34
C LYS A 197 5.79 15.64 0.06
N ILE A 198 6.66 14.71 0.47
CA ILE A 198 8.03 15.05 0.88
C ILE A 198 8.85 15.53 -0.31
N ILE A 199 8.73 14.87 -1.46
CA ILE A 199 9.49 15.22 -2.67
C ILE A 199 9.11 16.62 -3.18
N TRP A 200 7.81 16.94 -3.21
CA TRP A 200 7.30 18.21 -3.71
C TRP A 200 7.08 19.28 -2.64
N ASN A 201 7.42 18.99 -1.37
CA ASN A 201 7.21 19.87 -0.23
C ASN A 201 5.78 20.46 -0.17
N LEU A 202 4.77 19.61 -0.38
CA LEU A 202 3.37 20.03 -0.38
C LEU A 202 2.85 20.23 1.05
N PRO A 203 1.98 21.22 1.33
CA PRO A 203 1.40 21.37 2.66
C PRO A 203 0.46 20.20 2.97
N LEU A 204 0.61 19.61 4.17
CA LEU A 204 -0.11 18.40 4.56
C LEU A 204 -1.64 18.56 4.45
N ILE A 205 -2.16 19.75 4.79
CA ILE A 205 -3.60 20.01 4.81
C ILE A 205 -4.26 19.83 3.43
N TRP A 206 -3.58 20.20 2.34
CA TRP A 206 -4.10 20.06 0.98
C TRP A 206 -4.20 18.60 0.54
N LEU A 207 -3.39 17.73 1.15
CA LEU A 207 -3.38 16.31 0.86
C LEU A 207 -4.35 15.52 1.73
N LEU A 208 -4.63 16.03 2.94
CA LEU A 208 -5.48 15.38 3.93
C LEU A 208 -6.94 15.82 3.85
N ALA A 209 -7.21 17.11 3.63
CA ALA A 209 -8.57 17.64 3.65
C ALA A 209 -9.48 17.04 2.55
N PRO A 210 -9.07 16.96 1.27
CA PRO A 210 -9.93 16.38 0.23
C PRO A 210 -10.32 14.91 0.50
N PRO A 211 -9.40 13.98 0.83
CA PRO A 211 -9.80 12.61 1.11
C PRO A 211 -10.62 12.48 2.39
N TYR A 212 -10.46 13.34 3.41
CA TYR A 212 -11.36 13.36 4.57
C TYR A 212 -12.77 13.81 4.22
N VAL A 213 -12.93 14.86 3.41
CA VAL A 213 -14.26 15.30 2.92
C VAL A 213 -14.93 14.17 2.13
N LEU A 214 -14.16 13.52 1.26
CA LEU A 214 -14.65 12.39 0.48
C LEU A 214 -15.00 11.19 1.38
N LEU A 215 -14.26 10.96 2.46
CA LEU A 215 -14.54 9.96 3.48
C LEU A 215 -15.85 10.18 4.20
N LEU A 216 -16.14 11.42 4.60
CA LEU A 216 -17.43 11.77 5.20
C LEU A 216 -18.56 11.46 4.24
N PHE A 217 -18.44 11.87 2.98
CA PHE A 217 -19.44 11.58 1.95
C PHE A 217 -19.60 10.07 1.68
N ALA A 218 -18.49 9.34 1.59
CA ALA A 218 -18.52 7.88 1.41
C ALA A 218 -19.15 7.17 2.62
N THR A 219 -18.92 7.67 3.82
CA THR A 219 -19.51 7.16 5.07
C THR A 219 -21.03 7.31 5.05
N PHE A 220 -21.55 8.47 4.61
CA PHE A 220 -23.00 8.69 4.50
C PHE A 220 -23.71 7.75 3.52
N ILE A 221 -23.02 7.26 2.49
CA ILE A 221 -23.60 6.41 1.44
C ILE A 221 -23.41 4.91 1.73
N SER A 222 -22.45 4.57 2.58
CA SER A 222 -22.07 3.19 2.87
C SER A 222 -22.96 2.55 3.93
N THR A 223 -22.98 1.23 3.98
CA THR A 223 -23.66 0.49 5.06
C THR A 223 -22.82 0.51 6.34
N GLU A 224 -23.49 0.37 7.49
CA GLU A 224 -22.82 0.37 8.80
C GLU A 224 -21.70 -0.68 8.89
N GLU A 225 -21.89 -1.86 8.28
CA GLU A 225 -20.85 -2.90 8.20
C GLU A 225 -19.55 -2.38 7.55
N PHE A 226 -19.62 -1.75 6.37
CA PHE A 226 -18.42 -1.26 5.68
C PHE A 226 -17.82 -0.04 6.36
N VAL A 227 -18.65 0.80 6.98
CA VAL A 227 -18.19 1.92 7.80
C VAL A 227 -17.37 1.39 8.98
N ASN A 228 -17.93 0.47 9.77
CA ASN A 228 -17.25 -0.08 10.94
C ASN A 228 -15.95 -0.79 10.55
N ILE A 229 -15.98 -1.64 9.52
CA ILE A 229 -14.79 -2.34 9.03
C ILE A 229 -13.73 -1.34 8.52
N GLY A 230 -14.15 -0.31 7.78
CA GLY A 230 -13.24 0.70 7.24
C GLY A 230 -12.53 1.50 8.32
N TRP A 231 -13.28 1.99 9.31
CA TRP A 231 -12.73 2.77 10.42
C TRP A 231 -11.88 1.91 11.37
N ASP A 232 -12.24 0.65 11.62
CA ASP A 232 -11.41 -0.29 12.38
C ASP A 232 -10.11 -0.65 11.64
N SER A 233 -10.17 -0.72 10.30
CA SER A 233 -9.00 -1.00 9.47
C SER A 233 -7.96 0.11 9.50
N ALA A 234 -8.33 1.35 9.88
CA ALA A 234 -7.36 2.43 10.11
C ALA A 234 -6.33 2.06 11.20
N GLY A 235 -6.71 1.18 12.14
CA GLY A 235 -5.84 0.68 13.20
C GLY A 235 -4.57 -0.01 12.71
N VAL A 236 -4.51 -0.43 11.44
CA VAL A 236 -3.29 -0.97 10.81
C VAL A 236 -2.12 0.04 10.84
N THR A 237 -2.44 1.34 10.87
CA THR A 237 -1.45 2.42 10.99
C THR A 237 -0.96 2.67 12.40
N THR A 238 -1.38 1.83 13.35
CA THR A 238 -0.76 1.68 14.67
C THR A 238 -0.06 0.33 14.82
N GLY A 239 0.05 -0.41 13.72
CA GLY A 239 0.60 -1.75 13.67
C GLY A 239 2.10 -1.76 14.00
N PRO A 240 2.57 -2.74 14.78
CA PRO A 240 3.98 -2.85 15.16
C PRO A 240 4.92 -3.06 13.97
N ILE A 241 4.45 -3.50 12.80
CA ILE A 241 5.30 -3.69 11.61
C ILE A 241 5.28 -2.45 10.71
N THR A 242 4.08 -1.95 10.39
CA THR A 242 3.90 -0.90 9.40
C THR A 242 4.44 0.45 9.88
N VAL A 243 4.22 0.82 11.14
CA VAL A 243 4.58 2.15 11.65
C VAL A 243 6.09 2.39 11.70
N PRO A 244 6.91 1.53 12.32
CA PRO A 244 8.34 1.78 12.41
C PRO A 244 8.99 1.83 11.02
N LEU A 245 8.54 0.97 10.10
CA LEU A 245 9.05 0.91 8.74
C LEU A 245 8.72 2.18 7.94
N VAL A 246 7.47 2.65 7.99
CA VAL A 246 7.02 3.84 7.24
C VAL A 246 7.61 5.12 7.81
N LEU A 247 7.73 5.23 9.14
CA LEU A 247 8.39 6.36 9.76
C LEU A 247 9.88 6.38 9.44
N ALA A 248 10.59 5.25 9.52
CA ALA A 248 11.99 5.15 9.16
C ALA A 248 12.22 5.54 7.70
N LEU A 249 11.38 5.06 6.78
CA LEU A 249 11.40 5.46 5.38
C LEU A 249 11.19 6.98 5.23
N GLY A 250 10.15 7.53 5.85
CA GLY A 250 9.80 8.93 5.72
C GLY A 250 10.83 9.87 6.30
N LEU A 251 11.36 9.55 7.48
CA LEU A 251 12.44 10.30 8.11
C LEU A 251 13.71 10.24 7.24
N GLY A 252 14.07 9.05 6.73
CA GLY A 252 15.20 8.87 5.82
C GLY A 252 15.10 9.71 4.54
N ILE A 253 13.93 9.73 3.89
CA ILE A 253 13.71 10.55 2.69
C ILE A 253 13.73 12.04 3.04
N SER A 254 13.05 12.44 4.13
CA SER A 254 12.92 13.84 4.53
C SER A 254 14.27 14.49 4.88
N GLY A 255 15.15 13.74 5.56
CA GLY A 255 16.49 14.20 5.95
C GLY A 255 17.39 14.53 4.76
N GLN A 256 17.19 13.87 3.61
CA GLN A 256 17.99 14.09 2.40
C GLN A 256 17.40 15.16 1.47
N VAL A 257 16.07 15.28 1.48
CA VAL A 257 15.37 16.25 0.62
C VAL A 257 15.34 17.64 1.27
N GLY A 258 15.55 17.73 2.59
CA GLY A 258 15.57 18.99 3.36
C GLY A 258 14.20 19.36 3.96
N GLY A 259 13.32 18.37 4.14
CA GLY A 259 12.00 18.53 4.75
C GLY A 259 12.00 18.08 6.21
N VAL A 260 11.26 18.77 7.08
CA VAL A 260 11.26 18.53 8.54
C VAL A 260 10.19 17.51 8.98
N GLU A 261 9.39 16.96 8.05
CA GLU A 261 8.15 16.26 8.40
C GLU A 261 8.00 14.88 7.72
N GLY A 262 8.61 13.85 8.31
CA GLY A 262 8.34 12.44 7.97
C GLY A 262 6.94 11.95 8.42
N PHE A 263 6.33 12.62 9.41
CA PHE A 263 5.02 12.23 9.96
C PHE A 263 3.86 12.37 8.97
N GLY A 264 3.99 13.20 7.93
CA GLY A 264 2.96 13.35 6.91
C GLY A 264 2.66 12.05 6.15
N ILE A 265 3.65 11.15 6.02
CA ILE A 265 3.43 9.84 5.42
C ILE A 265 2.48 9.00 6.28
N LEU A 266 2.68 9.01 7.59
CA LEU A 266 1.84 8.25 8.52
C LEU A 266 0.39 8.74 8.47
N ALA A 267 0.18 10.06 8.47
CA ALA A 267 -1.16 10.64 8.35
C ALA A 267 -1.86 10.20 7.05
N MET A 268 -1.16 10.24 5.92
CA MET A 268 -1.70 9.79 4.64
C MET A 268 -1.98 8.28 4.61
N ALA A 269 -1.10 7.49 5.23
CA ALA A 269 -1.27 6.05 5.38
C ALA A 269 -2.52 5.68 6.19
N SER A 270 -3.06 6.56 7.05
CA SER A 270 -4.25 6.29 7.87
C SER A 270 -5.57 6.60 7.16
N VAL A 271 -5.58 7.58 6.24
CA VAL A 271 -6.82 8.03 5.58
C VAL A 271 -7.19 7.12 4.39
N TYR A 272 -6.21 6.75 3.60
CA TYR A 272 -6.42 5.99 2.36
C TYR A 272 -6.91 4.54 2.54
N PRO A 273 -6.58 3.80 3.60
CA PRO A 273 -7.13 2.45 3.85
C PRO A 273 -8.63 2.51 4.09
N ILE A 274 -9.11 3.46 4.90
CA ILE A 274 -10.53 3.66 5.18
C ILE A 274 -11.25 3.97 3.86
N LEU A 275 -10.68 4.89 3.08
CA LEU A 275 -11.23 5.25 1.79
C LEU A 275 -11.31 4.07 0.83
N SER A 276 -10.25 3.26 0.77
CA SER A 276 -10.18 2.06 -0.07
C SER A 276 -11.23 1.01 0.34
N VAL A 277 -11.37 0.75 1.64
CA VAL A 277 -12.37 -0.21 2.15
C VAL A 277 -13.79 0.26 1.85
N LEU A 278 -14.11 1.55 2.07
CA LEU A 278 -15.43 2.10 1.73
C LEU A 278 -15.71 2.05 0.24
N ALA A 279 -14.73 2.39 -0.60
CA ALA A 279 -14.85 2.30 -2.05
C ALA A 279 -15.16 0.87 -2.50
N VAL A 280 -14.44 -0.12 -1.96
CA VAL A 280 -14.69 -1.53 -2.24
C VAL A 280 -16.06 -1.97 -1.73
N GLY A 281 -16.48 -1.55 -0.53
CA GLY A 281 -17.80 -1.84 0.03
C GLY A 281 -18.95 -1.33 -0.86
N LEU A 282 -18.82 -0.10 -1.35
CA LEU A 282 -19.78 0.48 -2.30
C LEU A 282 -19.82 -0.29 -3.64
N LEU A 283 -18.66 -0.70 -4.17
CA LEU A 283 -18.58 -1.49 -5.40
C LEU A 283 -19.21 -2.88 -5.25
N VAL A 284 -18.94 -3.56 -4.13
CA VAL A 284 -19.52 -4.89 -3.81
C VAL A 284 -21.04 -4.77 -3.69
N THR A 285 -21.53 -3.73 -3.01
CA THR A 285 -22.97 -3.49 -2.81
C THR A 285 -23.69 -3.22 -4.14
N ARG A 286 -23.09 -2.41 -5.01
CA ARG A 286 -23.61 -2.13 -6.36
C ARG A 286 -23.69 -3.40 -7.21
N LYS A 287 -22.64 -4.24 -7.19
CA LYS A 287 -22.62 -5.51 -7.93
C LYS A 287 -23.71 -6.47 -7.44
N ARG A 288 -23.87 -6.65 -6.11
CA ARG A 288 -24.93 -7.50 -5.55
C ARG A 288 -26.33 -7.05 -5.99
N LYS A 289 -26.62 -5.74 -5.95
CA LYS A 289 -27.91 -5.19 -6.40
C LYS A 289 -28.15 -5.42 -7.90
N ALA A 290 -27.11 -5.41 -8.73
CA ALA A 290 -27.25 -5.71 -10.16
C ALA A 290 -27.60 -7.18 -10.41
N THR A 291 -26.89 -8.12 -9.77
CA THR A 291 -27.15 -9.55 -9.91
C THR A 291 -28.54 -9.96 -9.39
N LEU A 292 -29.01 -9.33 -8.30
CA LEU A 292 -30.38 -9.55 -7.80
C LEU A 292 -31.42 -9.10 -8.84
N LYS A 293 -31.24 -7.93 -9.45
CA LYS A 293 -32.14 -7.43 -10.51
C LYS A 293 -32.17 -8.35 -11.74
N GLU A 294 -31.02 -8.87 -12.15
CA GLU A 294 -30.93 -9.85 -13.25
C GLU A 294 -31.67 -11.14 -12.90
N SER A 295 -31.54 -11.64 -11.67
CA SER A 295 -32.25 -12.85 -11.21
C SER A 295 -33.77 -12.65 -11.10
N GLU A 296 -34.23 -11.49 -10.61
CA GLU A 296 -35.65 -11.15 -10.55
C GLU A 296 -36.25 -11.03 -11.97
N GLN A 297 -35.53 -10.46 -12.93
CA GLN A 297 -35.94 -10.42 -14.33
C GLN A 297 -36.05 -11.81 -14.94
N SER A 298 -35.06 -12.69 -14.69
CA SER A 298 -35.09 -14.07 -15.17
C SER A 298 -36.28 -14.84 -14.60
N CYS A 299 -36.54 -14.76 -13.29
CA CYS A 299 -37.70 -15.40 -12.67
C CYS A 299 -39.03 -14.81 -13.16
N ARG A 300 -39.12 -13.49 -13.36
CA ARG A 300 -40.32 -12.86 -13.95
C ARG A 300 -40.62 -13.37 -15.36
N GLN A 301 -39.59 -13.68 -16.13
CA GLN A 301 -39.71 -14.12 -17.51
C GLN A 301 -40.07 -15.60 -17.61
N GLU A 302 -39.68 -16.41 -16.63
CA GLU A 302 -40.07 -17.81 -16.49
C GLU A 302 -41.50 -18.01 -15.96
N VAL A 303 -41.99 -17.10 -15.10
CA VAL A 303 -43.30 -17.22 -14.43
C VAL A 303 -44.48 -16.73 -15.28
N ILE A 304 -44.26 -16.04 -16.40
CA ILE A 304 -45.34 -15.69 -17.35
C ILE A 304 -45.33 -16.73 -18.49
N PRO A 305 -46.21 -17.74 -18.48
CA PRO A 305 -46.36 -18.58 -19.65
C PRO A 305 -46.95 -17.70 -20.74
N SER A 306 -46.36 -17.73 -21.94
CA SER A 306 -47.05 -17.26 -23.14
C SER A 306 -48.38 -18.01 -23.21
N THR A 307 -49.49 -17.28 -23.00
CA THR A 307 -50.83 -17.81 -23.12
C THR A 307 -50.94 -18.45 -24.51
N PRO A 308 -51.25 -19.77 -24.64
CA PRO A 308 -51.50 -20.33 -25.95
C PRO A 308 -52.76 -19.64 -26.48
N GLN A 309 -52.64 -18.91 -27.58
CA GLN A 309 -53.81 -18.42 -28.32
C GLN A 309 -54.63 -19.63 -28.79
N ALA A 310 -55.63 -19.99 -28.00
CA ALA A 310 -56.73 -20.82 -28.44
C ALA A 310 -57.61 -19.96 -29.36
N SER A 311 -57.44 -20.11 -30.68
CA SER A 311 -58.47 -19.74 -31.65
C SER A 311 -59.13 -21.01 -32.16
N ASN A 312 -60.44 -21.11 -31.91
CA ASN A 312 -61.27 -22.28 -32.14
C ASN A 312 -62.17 -22.02 -33.37
N ARG A 313 -62.23 -23.00 -34.28
CA ARG A 313 -63.33 -23.35 -35.22
C ARG A 313 -63.85 -22.32 -36.25
N SER A 314 -63.71 -22.67 -37.54
CA SER A 314 -64.75 -23.31 -38.39
C SER A 314 -64.72 -22.85 -39.86
N SER A 315 -64.63 -23.80 -40.80
CA SER A 315 -65.40 -23.92 -42.06
C SER A 315 -64.79 -24.99 -43.00
N PRO A 316 -65.58 -25.90 -43.59
CA PRO A 316 -65.11 -26.89 -44.57
C PRO A 316 -65.50 -26.50 -46.01
N SER A 317 -64.58 -26.59 -46.99
CA SER A 317 -64.93 -26.94 -48.39
C SER A 317 -63.74 -26.91 -49.36
N SER A 318 -63.79 -27.84 -50.33
CA SER A 318 -63.17 -27.88 -51.66
C SER A 318 -61.71 -28.32 -51.83
N MET A 319 -61.53 -29.64 -51.95
CA MET A 319 -61.26 -30.34 -53.23
C MET A 319 -60.27 -29.68 -54.23
N LYS A 320 -59.10 -30.31 -54.42
CA LYS A 320 -58.40 -30.66 -55.70
C LYS A 320 -56.99 -31.17 -55.36
N SER A 321 -56.73 -32.48 -55.45
CA SER A 321 -56.15 -33.16 -56.62
C SER A 321 -54.70 -32.76 -56.94
N LYS A 322 -53.73 -33.63 -56.61
CA LYS A 322 -52.90 -34.38 -57.59
C LYS A 322 -51.73 -35.14 -56.94
N ALA A 323 -51.65 -36.42 -57.34
CA ALA A 323 -50.45 -37.15 -57.80
C ALA A 323 -49.28 -37.45 -56.82
N ALA A 324 -49.25 -38.72 -56.40
CA ALA A 324 -48.19 -39.71 -56.67
C ALA A 324 -46.70 -39.31 -56.51
N ARG A 325 -45.99 -39.99 -55.61
CA ARG A 325 -45.07 -41.10 -55.97
C ARG A 325 -44.39 -41.75 -54.76
N ASN A 326 -44.25 -43.07 -54.91
CA ASN A 326 -43.56 -44.08 -54.12
C ASN A 326 -42.20 -43.71 -53.50
N GLY A 327 -41.85 -44.40 -52.40
CA GLY A 327 -40.47 -44.51 -51.94
C GLY A 327 -40.29 -45.20 -50.60
N THR A 328 -40.44 -46.53 -50.57
CA THR A 328 -40.06 -47.47 -49.51
C THR A 328 -38.58 -47.40 -49.08
N ALA A 329 -38.29 -47.50 -47.77
CA ALA A 329 -37.22 -48.30 -47.11
C ALA A 329 -37.02 -47.79 -45.66
N VAL A 330 -37.46 -48.49 -44.60
CA VAL A 330 -36.79 -49.61 -43.90
C VAL A 330 -35.32 -49.35 -43.54
N ARG A 331 -35.04 -48.93 -42.29
CA ARG A 331 -34.24 -49.68 -41.28
C ARG A 331 -33.96 -48.84 -40.03
N ALA A 332 -34.27 -49.40 -38.87
CA ALA A 332 -33.69 -49.04 -37.56
C ALA A 332 -32.43 -49.92 -37.29
N PRO A 333 -31.87 -49.95 -36.07
CA PRO A 333 -31.04 -48.94 -35.39
C PRO A 333 -29.65 -49.51 -34.99
N ARG A 334 -28.69 -48.70 -34.51
CA ARG A 334 -27.57 -49.23 -33.68
C ARG A 334 -26.87 -48.19 -32.80
N ARG A 335 -26.83 -48.53 -31.50
CA ARG A 335 -26.00 -47.98 -30.41
C ARG A 335 -24.49 -48.20 -30.65
N ALA A 336 -23.66 -47.28 -30.14
CA ALA A 336 -22.42 -47.51 -29.37
C ALA A 336 -21.92 -46.13 -28.87
N ARG A 337 -21.84 -45.80 -27.58
CA ARG A 337 -20.98 -46.27 -26.45
C ARG A 337 -19.50 -45.88 -26.62
N THR A 338 -18.90 -45.46 -25.49
CA THR A 338 -17.46 -45.24 -25.15
C THR A 338 -16.98 -43.79 -25.29
N LYS A 339 -16.12 -43.23 -24.41
CA LYS A 339 -15.44 -43.69 -23.18
C LYS A 339 -14.89 -42.43 -22.45
N GLY A 340 -14.51 -42.62 -21.19
CA GLY A 340 -14.10 -41.63 -20.18
C GLY A 340 -12.77 -40.85 -20.36
N PRO A 341 -12.19 -40.33 -19.25
CA PRO A 341 -11.44 -39.06 -19.19
C PRO A 341 -9.92 -39.21 -18.93
N ALA A 342 -9.17 -38.12 -19.12
CA ALA A 342 -7.86 -37.76 -18.51
C ALA A 342 -7.53 -36.35 -19.07
N SER A 343 -6.93 -35.39 -18.36
CA SER A 343 -6.03 -35.37 -17.20
C SER A 343 -6.06 -33.98 -16.56
#